data_AF-A0A1V4IE44-F1
#
_entry.id   AF-A0A1V4IE44-F1
#
_cell.length_a   1.000
_cell.length_b   1.000
_cell.length_c   1.000
_cell.angle_alpha   90.00
_cell.angle_beta   90.00
_cell.angle_gamma   90.00
#
_symmetry.space_group_name_H-M   'P 1'
#
loop_
_entity.id
_entity.type
_entity.pdbx_description
1 polymer ?
#
loop_
_entity_poly.entity_id
_entity_poly.type
_entity_poly.pdbx_seq_one_letter_code
_entity_poly.pdbx_strand_id
1 'polypeptide(L)'
;MDSMNFEEQLDEKTKKIISDMENEIQTRDKEIESKDQEIKELKNQLDYLKNQVLNKNRKIFGKSSEQVDSNQISIFNEAEQYSDPKAEDPTIEKITYKRKKTTGYVGEKDNLANLKRVVIEHELDEAEAICDKCGEKLVVIGSKSKEVIKYKLAELYIEEHRTYSYACKFCEEKEEAANIISTKAPNSLLHKSMASNELLSHVICLKYQYALQLYRQETYFDMLGANISRQTMSNWVIGAAEEFQIIYDIMKEKLLENNYAQADELCKALHNSSYEEQYIM
;
A
#
# COMPACT_ATOMS: atom_id res chain seq x y z
N MET A 1 94.56 -0.12 1.88
CA MET A 1 93.95 0.55 3.03
C MET A 1 93.12 -0.53 3.69
N ASP A 2 93.73 -1.15 4.69
CA ASP A 2 93.33 -2.44 5.23
C ASP A 2 91.91 -2.40 5.79
N SER A 3 91.10 -3.38 5.38
CA SER A 3 89.83 -3.70 6.02
C SER A 3 90.10 -4.09 7.46
N MET A 4 90.04 -3.11 8.36
CA MET A 4 90.15 -3.32 9.81
C MET A 4 89.06 -4.30 10.23
N ASN A 5 89.51 -5.49 10.59
CA ASN A 5 88.69 -6.59 11.05
C ASN A 5 88.15 -6.25 12.45
N PHE A 6 86.94 -5.70 12.52
CA PHE A 6 86.28 -5.31 13.78
C PHE A 6 85.81 -6.51 14.62
N GLU A 7 85.98 -7.74 14.13
CA GLU A 7 85.56 -8.96 14.83
C GLU A 7 86.47 -9.36 16.01
N GLU A 8 87.69 -8.83 16.09
CA GLU A 8 88.68 -9.19 17.14
C GLU A 8 88.62 -8.33 18.42
N GLN A 9 87.76 -7.30 18.48
CA GLN A 9 87.66 -6.38 19.65
C GLN A 9 86.34 -6.46 20.44
N LEU A 10 85.43 -7.36 20.09
CA LEU A 10 84.15 -7.51 20.79
C LEU A 10 84.25 -8.52 21.93
N ASP A 11 83.95 -8.07 23.16
CA ASP A 11 83.86 -8.92 24.35
C ASP A 11 82.92 -10.11 24.11
N GLU A 12 83.27 -11.28 24.63
CA GLU A 12 82.53 -12.54 24.43
C GLU A 12 81.03 -12.43 24.80
N LYS A 13 80.70 -11.57 25.78
CA LYS A 13 79.32 -11.23 26.16
C LYS A 13 78.58 -10.43 25.07
N THR A 14 79.25 -9.51 24.39
CA THR A 14 78.64 -8.71 23.32
C THR A 14 78.37 -9.55 22.07
N LYS A 15 79.27 -10.48 21.72
CA LYS A 15 79.05 -11.45 20.64
C LYS A 15 77.85 -12.37 20.92
N LYS A 16 77.68 -12.78 22.18
CA LYS A 16 76.53 -13.59 22.59
C LYS A 16 75.20 -12.83 22.46
N ILE A 17 75.16 -11.56 22.89
CA ILE A 17 73.96 -10.71 22.76
C ILE A 17 73.60 -10.49 21.29
N ILE A 18 74.59 -10.25 20.43
CA ILE A 18 74.35 -10.08 18.98
C ILE A 18 73.78 -11.37 18.39
N SER A 19 74.34 -12.54 18.73
CA SER A 19 73.80 -13.83 18.29
C SER A 19 72.39 -14.09 18.79
N ASP A 20 72.07 -13.74 20.04
CA ASP A 20 70.72 -13.89 20.60
C ASP A 20 69.71 -12.96 19.90
N MET A 21 70.11 -11.72 19.62
CA MET A 21 69.30 -10.75 18.85
C MET A 21 69.10 -11.18 17.39
N GLU A 22 70.12 -11.72 16.74
CA GLU A 22 70.02 -12.25 15.37
C GLU A 22 69.05 -13.43 15.30
N ASN A 23 69.08 -14.30 16.31
CA ASN A 23 68.13 -15.41 16.43
C ASN A 23 66.69 -14.90 16.64
N GLU A 24 66.48 -13.88 17.48
CA GLU A 24 65.16 -13.26 17.68
C GLU A 24 64.65 -12.54 16.42
N ILE A 25 65.53 -11.90 15.65
CA ILE A 25 65.16 -11.28 14.37
C ILE A 25 64.74 -12.37 13.38
N GLN A 26 65.51 -13.46 13.27
CA GLN A 26 65.18 -14.56 12.38
C GLN A 26 63.87 -15.27 12.75
N THR A 27 63.52 -15.38 14.03
CA THR A 27 62.23 -15.95 14.44
C THR A 27 61.08 -15.01 14.09
N ARG A 28 61.24 -13.71 14.34
CA ARG A 28 60.23 -12.69 13.99
C ARG A 28 60.02 -12.57 12.49
N ASP A 29 61.07 -12.64 11.69
CA ASP A 29 60.97 -12.59 10.23
C ASP A 29 60.19 -13.80 9.70
N LYS A 30 60.43 -15.01 10.24
CA LYS A 30 59.65 -16.21 9.91
C LYS A 30 58.18 -16.07 10.30
N GLU A 31 57.89 -15.45 11.45
CA GLU A 31 56.50 -15.18 11.86
C GLU A 31 55.80 -14.16 10.95
N ILE A 32 56.52 -13.12 10.52
CA ILE A 32 56.00 -12.11 9.58
C ILE A 32 55.71 -12.76 8.23
N GLU A 33 56.62 -13.57 7.70
CA GLU A 33 56.42 -14.29 6.44
C GLU A 33 55.20 -15.22 6.50
N SER A 34 55.01 -15.94 7.61
CA SER A 34 53.85 -16.80 7.84
C SER A 34 52.54 -16.01 7.85
N LYS A 35 52.50 -14.89 8.59
CA LYS A 35 51.33 -14.00 8.63
C LYS A 35 51.03 -13.34 7.29
N ASP A 36 52.05 -12.96 6.53
CA ASP A 36 51.88 -12.38 5.20
C ASP A 36 51.32 -13.39 4.20
N GLN A 37 51.68 -14.67 4.33
CA GLN A 37 51.05 -15.75 3.55
C GLN A 37 49.58 -15.92 3.90
N GLU A 38 49.25 -15.94 5.20
CA GLU A 38 47.86 -16.05 5.67
C GLU A 38 47.01 -14.85 5.22
N ILE A 39 47.54 -13.62 5.31
CA ILE A 39 46.85 -12.41 4.84
C ILE A 39 46.58 -12.48 3.33
N LYS A 40 47.52 -13.00 2.54
CA LYS A 40 47.31 -13.17 1.09
C LYS A 40 46.20 -14.18 0.81
N GLU A 41 46.17 -15.30 1.53
CA GLU A 41 45.15 -16.32 1.37
C GLU A 41 43.75 -15.80 1.75
N LEU A 42 43.64 -15.10 2.88
CA LEU A 42 42.39 -14.47 3.32
C LEU A 42 41.89 -13.41 2.33
N LYS A 43 42.78 -12.60 1.75
CA LYS A 43 42.42 -11.63 0.70
C LYS A 43 41.85 -12.31 -0.54
N ASN A 44 42.47 -13.40 -1.00
CA ASN A 44 41.99 -14.17 -2.14
C ASN A 44 40.60 -14.77 -1.88
N GLN A 45 40.37 -15.31 -0.68
CA GLN A 45 39.07 -15.84 -0.28
C GLN A 45 37.99 -14.74 -0.23
N LEU A 46 38.33 -13.56 0.31
CA LEU A 46 37.42 -12.42 0.33
C LEU A 46 37.03 -11.95 -1.08
N ASP A 47 37.99 -11.84 -1.99
CA ASP A 47 37.72 -11.44 -3.37
C ASP A 47 36.85 -12.48 -4.09
N TYR A 48 37.10 -13.77 -3.87
CA TYR A 48 36.26 -14.84 -4.41
C TYR A 48 34.82 -14.75 -3.91
N LEU A 49 34.61 -14.60 -2.60
CA LEU A 49 33.27 -14.47 -2.01
C LEU A 49 32.56 -13.19 -2.49
N LYS A 50 33.27 -12.08 -2.59
CA LYS A 50 32.73 -10.81 -3.11
C LYS A 50 32.24 -10.97 -4.55
N ASN A 51 33.00 -11.66 -5.40
CA ASN A 51 32.61 -11.95 -6.78
C ASN A 51 31.39 -12.88 -6.86
N GLN A 52 31.28 -13.88 -5.98
CA GLN A 52 30.06 -14.70 -5.91
C GLN A 52 28.83 -13.86 -5.56
N VAL A 53 28.93 -12.98 -4.56
CA VAL A 53 27.83 -12.10 -4.14
C VAL A 53 27.43 -11.16 -5.28
N LEU A 54 28.40 -10.56 -5.97
CA LEU A 54 28.12 -9.71 -7.14
C LEU A 54 27.40 -10.47 -8.26
N ASN A 55 27.83 -11.70 -8.56
CA ASN A 55 27.17 -12.53 -9.56
C ASN A 55 25.74 -12.92 -9.16
N LYS A 56 25.51 -13.27 -7.89
CA LYS A 56 24.16 -13.54 -7.38
C LYS A 56 23.27 -12.29 -7.46
N ASN A 57 23.78 -11.14 -7.04
CA ASN A 57 23.05 -9.87 -7.11
C ASN A 57 22.74 -9.47 -8.57
N ARG A 58 23.66 -9.69 -9.51
CA ARG A 58 23.40 -9.49 -10.94
C ARG A 58 22.32 -10.43 -11.49
N LYS A 59 22.26 -11.68 -11.03
CA LYS A 59 21.20 -12.62 -11.45
C LYS A 59 19.83 -12.28 -10.87
N ILE A 60 19.78 -11.81 -9.63
CA ILE A 60 18.52 -11.52 -8.91
C ILE A 60 17.98 -10.14 -9.27
N PHE A 61 18.85 -9.13 -9.37
CA PHE A 61 18.48 -7.72 -9.52
C PHE A 61 18.95 -7.09 -10.84
N GLY A 62 19.69 -7.82 -11.67
CA GLY A 62 20.08 -7.36 -13.00
C GLY A 62 18.94 -7.48 -14.00
N LYS A 63 18.98 -6.66 -15.06
CA LYS A 63 18.01 -6.73 -16.15
C LYS A 63 18.23 -8.03 -16.93
N SER A 64 17.28 -8.96 -16.84
CA SER A 64 17.23 -10.17 -17.67
C SER A 64 16.72 -9.84 -19.08
N SER A 65 17.47 -9.05 -19.85
CA SER A 65 17.40 -8.92 -21.32
C SER A 65 18.05 -7.60 -21.75
N GLU A 66 19.17 -7.68 -22.48
CA GLU A 66 19.64 -6.62 -23.39
C GLU A 66 19.29 -6.99 -24.84
N GLN A 67 18.09 -7.53 -25.09
CA GLN A 67 17.57 -7.63 -26.44
C GLN A 67 16.51 -6.56 -26.64
N VAL A 68 16.94 -5.44 -27.23
CA VAL A 68 16.02 -4.54 -27.94
C VAL A 68 15.78 -5.18 -29.29
N ASP A 69 14.59 -5.75 -29.47
CA ASP A 69 14.15 -6.20 -30.79
C ASP A 69 14.07 -4.97 -31.71
N SER A 70 14.71 -5.04 -32.87
CA SER A 70 14.64 -4.01 -33.91
C SER A 70 13.20 -3.66 -34.32
N ASN A 71 12.24 -4.59 -34.14
CA ASN A 71 10.83 -4.33 -34.37
C ASN A 71 10.17 -3.48 -33.27
N GLN A 72 10.77 -3.37 -32.08
CA GLN A 72 10.23 -2.59 -30.97
C GLN A 72 10.28 -1.08 -31.22
N ILE A 73 11.15 -0.63 -32.12
CA ILE A 73 11.26 0.76 -32.59
C ILE A 73 10.07 1.12 -33.51
N SER A 74 9.44 0.13 -34.14
CA SER A 74 8.33 0.31 -35.08
C SER A 74 6.93 0.24 -34.45
N ILE A 75 6.82 0.00 -33.15
CA ILE A 75 5.52 -0.16 -32.45
C ILE A 75 4.69 1.13 -32.45
N PHE A 76 5.32 2.29 -32.64
CA PHE A 76 4.64 3.59 -32.64
C PHE A 76 4.54 4.25 -34.03
N ASN A 77 4.65 3.48 -35.12
CA ASN A 77 4.67 4.06 -36.48
C ASN A 77 3.32 4.01 -37.23
N GLU A 78 2.23 3.76 -36.52
CA GLU A 78 0.88 3.64 -37.09
C GLU A 78 0.43 4.95 -37.76
N ALA A 79 0.75 6.11 -37.16
CA ALA A 79 0.37 7.41 -37.71
C ALA A 79 1.03 7.72 -39.07
N GLU A 80 2.26 7.27 -39.31
CA GLU A 80 2.94 7.46 -40.60
C GLU A 80 2.52 6.40 -41.63
N GLN A 81 2.26 5.17 -41.19
CA GLN A 81 1.86 4.06 -42.08
C GLN A 81 0.45 4.26 -42.66
N TYR A 82 -0.46 4.90 -41.92
CA TYR A 82 -1.84 5.18 -42.36
C TYR A 82 -2.04 6.64 -42.83
N SER A 83 -0.97 7.44 -42.93
CA SER A 83 -1.05 8.79 -43.46
C SER A 83 -1.21 8.74 -44.99
N ASP A 84 -2.42 9.01 -45.48
CA ASP A 84 -2.65 9.25 -46.90
C ASP A 84 -2.47 10.76 -47.19
N PRO A 85 -1.40 11.17 -47.90
CA PRO A 85 -1.15 12.58 -48.22
C PRO A 85 -2.19 13.18 -49.18
N LYS A 86 -3.15 12.39 -49.67
CA LYS A 86 -4.26 12.84 -50.52
C LYS A 86 -5.61 12.89 -49.80
N ALA A 87 -5.69 12.53 -48.53
CA ALA A 87 -6.93 12.66 -47.76
C ALA A 87 -7.24 14.14 -47.48
N GLU A 88 -8.48 14.56 -47.73
CA GLU A 88 -8.95 15.90 -47.38
C GLU A 88 -9.06 16.04 -45.84
N ASP A 89 -8.51 17.12 -45.29
CA ASP A 89 -8.61 17.40 -43.86
C ASP A 89 -10.08 17.43 -43.41
N PRO A 90 -10.44 16.76 -42.31
CA PRO A 90 -11.82 16.73 -41.83
C PRO A 90 -12.26 18.15 -41.49
N THR A 91 -13.41 18.58 -42.04
CA THR A 91 -14.03 19.86 -41.72
C THR A 91 -14.36 19.91 -40.24
N ILE A 92 -13.67 20.78 -39.50
CA ILE A 92 -13.87 20.99 -38.06
C ILE A 92 -15.24 21.63 -37.86
N GLU A 93 -16.27 20.82 -37.59
CA GLU A 93 -17.54 21.33 -37.10
C GLU A 93 -17.36 21.85 -35.67
N LYS A 94 -17.45 23.17 -35.50
CA LYS A 94 -17.47 23.81 -34.17
C LYS A 94 -18.78 23.45 -33.46
N ILE A 95 -18.77 22.36 -32.70
CA ILE A 95 -19.83 22.04 -31.75
C ILE A 95 -19.78 23.07 -30.61
N THR A 96 -20.55 24.16 -30.74
CA THR A 96 -20.78 25.09 -29.63
C THR A 96 -21.78 24.46 -28.67
N TYR A 97 -21.29 23.73 -27.66
CA TYR A 97 -22.14 23.37 -26.52
C TYR A 97 -22.22 24.56 -25.56
N LYS A 98 -23.44 24.99 -25.23
CA LYS A 98 -23.66 25.91 -24.10
C LYS A 98 -23.57 25.11 -22.80
N ARG A 99 -22.43 25.18 -22.14
CA ARG A 99 -22.27 24.64 -20.78
C ARG A 99 -23.22 25.41 -19.85
N LYS A 100 -24.23 24.74 -19.29
CA LYS A 100 -24.99 25.29 -18.14
C LYS A 100 -23.97 25.48 -17.01
N LYS A 101 -23.63 26.72 -16.68
CA LYS A 101 -22.92 27.02 -15.43
C LYS A 101 -23.85 26.62 -14.30
N THR A 102 -23.46 25.60 -13.55
CA THR A 102 -24.03 25.33 -12.23
C THR A 102 -23.74 26.55 -11.37
N THR A 103 -24.78 27.13 -10.79
CA THR A 103 -24.68 28.19 -9.77
C THR A 103 -24.18 27.56 -8.48
N GLY A 104 -22.91 27.17 -8.46
CA GLY A 104 -22.15 26.82 -7.27
C GLY A 104 -21.25 27.99 -6.92
N TYR A 105 -21.20 28.32 -5.63
CA TYR A 105 -20.28 29.30 -5.05
C TYR A 105 -18.86 29.20 -5.66
N VAL A 106 -18.44 30.25 -6.38
CA VAL A 106 -17.10 30.37 -6.98
C VAL A 106 -16.14 30.84 -5.89
N GLY A 107 -15.85 29.95 -4.94
CA GLY A 107 -14.65 30.08 -4.12
C GLY A 107 -13.45 29.68 -4.97
N GLU A 108 -12.32 30.37 -4.82
CA GLU A 108 -11.10 30.31 -5.63
C GLU A 108 -10.39 28.92 -5.68
N LYS A 109 -11.04 27.85 -5.18
CA LYS A 109 -10.62 26.44 -5.24
C LYS A 109 -11.84 25.52 -5.43
N ASP A 110 -12.16 25.19 -6.68
CA ASP A 110 -13.27 24.32 -7.10
C ASP A 110 -13.31 22.95 -6.38
N ASN A 111 -12.16 22.45 -5.92
CA ASN A 111 -12.02 21.08 -5.41
C ASN A 111 -12.70 20.81 -4.04
N LEU A 112 -13.13 21.85 -3.30
CA LEU A 112 -13.70 21.71 -1.95
C LEU A 112 -15.17 22.17 -1.88
N ALA A 113 -15.82 22.41 -3.02
CA ALA A 113 -17.19 22.93 -3.08
C ALA A 113 -18.21 22.03 -2.34
N ASN A 114 -18.02 20.71 -2.42
CA ASN A 114 -18.95 19.70 -1.92
C ASN A 114 -18.85 19.43 -0.40
N LEU A 115 -17.83 19.94 0.29
CA LEU A 115 -17.68 19.70 1.73
C LEU A 115 -18.57 20.64 2.55
N LYS A 116 -19.15 20.11 3.64
CA LYS A 116 -19.91 20.91 4.61
C LYS A 116 -19.00 21.95 5.27
N ARG A 117 -19.39 23.22 5.23
CA ARG A 117 -18.69 24.32 5.90
C ARG A 117 -19.28 24.56 7.29
N VAL A 118 -18.42 24.63 8.29
CA VAL A 118 -18.76 25.05 9.65
C VAL A 118 -17.97 26.33 9.89
N VAL A 119 -18.67 27.46 10.02
CA VAL A 119 -18.05 28.76 10.32
C VAL A 119 -17.91 28.86 11.83
N ILE A 120 -16.67 29.04 12.29
CA ILE A 120 -16.36 29.32 13.69
C ILE A 120 -15.87 30.76 13.74
N GLU A 121 -16.66 31.63 14.36
CA GLU A 121 -16.33 33.04 14.51
C GLU A 121 -15.50 33.24 15.78
N HIS A 122 -14.40 33.98 15.63
CA HIS A 122 -13.52 34.34 16.75
C HIS A 122 -13.66 35.84 16.97
N GLU A 123 -14.57 36.20 17.88
CA GLU A 123 -14.80 37.58 18.30
C GLU A 123 -14.08 37.85 19.63
N LEU A 124 -13.80 39.13 19.90
CA LEU A 124 -13.30 39.54 21.22
C LEU A 124 -14.46 39.46 22.22
N ASP A 125 -14.17 39.02 23.44
CA ASP A 125 -15.15 39.06 24.52
C ASP A 125 -15.55 40.52 24.82
N GLU A 126 -16.77 40.74 25.32
CA GLU A 126 -17.29 42.10 25.58
C GLU A 126 -16.42 42.93 26.53
N ALA A 127 -15.64 42.27 27.40
CA ALA A 127 -14.69 42.92 28.31
C ALA A 127 -13.38 43.36 27.61
N GLU A 128 -12.99 42.68 26.54
CA GLU A 128 -11.79 42.98 25.75
C GLU A 128 -12.09 43.88 24.55
N ALA A 129 -13.37 43.99 24.17
CA ALA A 129 -13.87 44.86 23.12
C ALA A 129 -13.96 46.34 23.54
N ILE A 130 -13.02 46.82 24.36
CA ILE A 130 -12.92 48.21 24.83
C ILE A 130 -11.60 48.80 24.31
N CYS A 131 -11.65 50.00 23.77
CA CYS A 131 -10.46 50.66 23.25
C CYS A 131 -9.55 51.12 24.39
N ASP A 132 -8.31 50.61 24.42
CA ASP A 132 -7.30 50.98 25.43
C ASP A 132 -6.96 52.49 25.49
N LYS A 133 -7.30 53.25 24.44
CA LYS A 133 -6.95 54.68 24.34
C LYS A 133 -8.08 55.62 24.75
N CYS A 134 -9.33 55.28 24.44
CA CYS A 134 -10.49 56.15 24.70
C CYS A 134 -11.57 55.50 25.58
N GLY A 135 -11.48 54.21 25.89
CA GLY A 135 -12.45 53.49 26.72
C GLY A 135 -13.79 53.20 26.04
N GLU A 136 -13.94 53.49 24.74
CA GLU A 136 -15.16 53.21 23.98
C GLU A 136 -15.18 51.77 23.42
N LYS A 137 -16.38 51.27 23.10
CA LYS A 137 -16.56 49.93 22.53
C LYS A 137 -15.99 49.83 21.12
N LEU A 138 -15.21 48.78 20.86
CA LEU A 138 -14.68 48.47 19.54
C LEU A 138 -15.77 47.89 18.63
N VAL A 139 -15.73 48.24 17.35
CA VAL A 139 -16.65 47.73 16.30
C VAL A 139 -15.85 46.91 15.30
N VAL A 140 -16.46 45.85 14.76
CA VAL A 140 -15.84 45.01 13.73
C VAL A 140 -15.67 45.80 12.43
N ILE A 141 -14.42 45.96 11.97
CA ILE A 141 -14.09 46.74 10.74
C ILE A 141 -13.88 45.84 9.52
N GLY A 142 -13.50 44.57 9.73
CA GLY A 142 -13.32 43.62 8.65
C GLY A 142 -12.90 42.24 9.15
N SER A 143 -13.25 41.20 8.38
CA SER A 143 -12.92 39.82 8.69
C SER A 143 -11.88 39.26 7.72
N LYS A 144 -11.02 38.37 8.23
CA LYS A 144 -10.12 37.55 7.41
C LYS A 144 -10.51 36.10 7.61
N SER A 145 -10.90 35.42 6.54
CA SER A 145 -11.25 33.99 6.58
C SER A 145 -10.07 33.13 6.17
N LYS A 146 -9.81 32.06 6.93
CA LYS A 146 -8.89 30.97 6.54
C LYS A 146 -9.65 29.65 6.59
N GLU A 147 -9.74 28.97 5.46
CA GLU A 147 -10.35 27.63 5.39
C GLU A 147 -9.35 26.57 5.88
N VAL A 148 -9.77 25.74 6.84
CA VAL A 148 -8.98 24.62 7.37
C VAL A 148 -9.80 23.34 7.23
N ILE A 149 -9.26 22.35 6.53
CA ILE A 149 -9.89 21.04 6.39
C ILE A 149 -9.73 20.29 7.71
N LYS A 150 -10.85 19.87 8.30
CA LYS A 150 -10.89 19.05 9.50
C LYS A 150 -11.30 17.64 9.12
N TYR A 151 -10.55 16.65 9.61
CA TYR A 151 -10.86 15.24 9.44
C TYR A 151 -11.57 14.73 10.70
N LYS A 152 -12.81 14.25 10.56
CA LYS A 152 -13.54 13.53 11.61
C LYS A 152 -13.40 12.03 11.33
N LEU A 153 -12.92 11.28 12.32
CA LEU A 153 -12.77 9.83 12.23
C LEU A 153 -14.13 9.14 12.10
N ALA A 154 -14.14 7.98 11.44
CA ALA A 154 -15.29 7.09 11.44
C ALA A 154 -15.47 6.46 12.83
N GLU A 155 -16.72 6.28 13.26
CA GLU A 155 -17.09 5.69 14.54
C GLU A 155 -17.84 4.37 14.28
N LEU A 156 -17.57 3.33 15.08
CA LEU A 156 -18.29 2.06 15.06
C LEU A 156 -19.16 1.94 16.31
N TYR A 157 -20.39 1.48 16.14
CA TYR A 157 -21.33 1.24 17.25
C TYR A 157 -22.16 -0.02 16.98
N ILE A 158 -22.77 -0.57 18.04
CA ILE A 158 -23.62 -1.77 17.97
C ILE A 158 -25.08 -1.31 17.93
N GLU A 159 -25.82 -1.74 16.91
CA GLU A 159 -27.27 -1.61 16.84
C GLU A 159 -27.92 -2.96 17.22
N GLU A 160 -28.57 -3.02 18.39
CA GLU A 160 -29.20 -4.24 18.89
C GLU A 160 -30.68 -4.32 18.47
N HIS A 161 -31.01 -5.25 17.57
CA HIS A 161 -32.40 -5.49 17.16
C HIS A 161 -33.06 -6.59 18.00
N ARG A 162 -34.01 -6.21 18.87
CA ARG A 162 -34.82 -7.16 19.66
C ARG A 162 -36.15 -7.45 18.99
N THR A 163 -36.35 -8.68 18.53
CA THR A 163 -37.63 -9.15 17.99
C THR A 163 -38.42 -9.89 19.04
N TYR A 164 -39.70 -9.55 19.20
CA TYR A 164 -40.61 -10.21 20.12
C TYR A 164 -41.61 -11.08 19.37
N SER A 165 -41.89 -12.25 19.95
CA SER A 165 -42.94 -13.17 19.54
C SER A 165 -44.06 -13.15 20.56
N TYR A 166 -45.29 -13.04 20.09
CA TYR A 166 -46.49 -12.98 20.90
C TYR A 166 -47.31 -14.25 20.68
N ALA A 167 -47.75 -14.87 21.77
CA ALA A 167 -48.65 -16.01 21.72
C ALA A 167 -50.03 -15.60 22.26
N CYS A 168 -51.09 -16.02 21.58
CA CYS A 168 -52.45 -15.84 22.08
C CYS A 168 -52.79 -16.96 23.08
N LYS A 169 -52.75 -16.64 24.38
CA LYS A 169 -53.08 -17.59 25.47
C LYS A 169 -54.48 -18.21 25.35
N PHE A 170 -55.44 -17.48 24.78
CA PHE A 170 -56.81 -17.97 24.62
C PHE A 170 -56.92 -19.05 23.54
N CYS A 171 -56.19 -18.92 22.43
CA CYS A 171 -56.12 -19.95 21.40
C CYS A 171 -55.36 -21.17 21.90
N GLU A 172 -54.32 -20.96 22.71
CA GLU A 172 -53.53 -22.02 23.34
C GLU A 172 -54.36 -22.92 24.27
N GLU A 173 -55.37 -22.38 24.97
CA GLU A 173 -56.26 -23.17 25.84
C GLU A 173 -57.39 -23.89 25.11
N LYS A 174 -57.79 -23.44 23.91
CA LYS A 174 -58.98 -23.92 23.18
C LYS A 174 -58.70 -24.73 21.93
N GLU A 175 -57.57 -24.51 21.28
CA GLU A 175 -57.15 -25.19 20.05
C GLU A 175 -55.86 -25.97 20.30
N GLU A 176 -55.65 -27.08 19.58
CA GLU A 176 -54.41 -27.89 19.71
C GLU A 176 -53.14 -27.14 19.26
N ALA A 177 -53.27 -25.97 18.62
CA ALA A 177 -52.16 -25.16 18.14
C ALA A 177 -52.27 -23.70 18.63
N ALA A 178 -51.26 -23.24 19.35
CA ALA A 178 -51.14 -21.84 19.76
C ALA A 178 -50.84 -20.93 18.56
N ASN A 179 -51.60 -19.84 18.41
CA ASN A 179 -51.31 -18.81 17.39
C ASN A 179 -50.15 -17.93 17.87
N ILE A 180 -48.97 -18.11 17.26
CA ILE A 180 -47.74 -17.37 17.57
C ILE A 180 -47.42 -16.41 16.43
N ILE A 181 -47.37 -15.10 16.75
CA ILE A 181 -47.07 -14.03 15.80
C ILE A 181 -45.71 -13.43 16.18
N SER A 182 -44.75 -13.50 15.26
CA SER A 182 -43.41 -12.94 15.46
C SER A 182 -43.19 -11.68 14.64
N THR A 183 -42.55 -10.68 15.25
CA THR A 183 -42.16 -9.45 14.53
C THR A 183 -41.00 -9.75 13.58
N LYS A 184 -41.04 -9.21 12.36
CA LYS A 184 -39.97 -9.41 11.37
C LYS A 184 -38.71 -8.63 11.76
N ALA A 185 -37.56 -9.29 11.71
CA ALA A 185 -36.25 -8.66 11.84
C ALA A 185 -35.93 -7.81 10.60
N PRO A 186 -35.02 -6.82 10.70
CA PRO A 186 -34.52 -6.11 9.52
C PRO A 186 -33.80 -7.09 8.58
N ASN A 187 -33.92 -6.84 7.28
CA ASN A 187 -33.25 -7.64 6.27
C ASN A 187 -31.78 -7.18 6.15
N SER A 188 -30.85 -8.12 6.35
CA SER A 188 -29.43 -7.95 6.04
C SER A 188 -29.08 -8.74 4.78
N LEU A 189 -28.05 -8.30 4.04
CA LEU A 189 -27.54 -9.03 2.88
C LEU A 189 -27.04 -10.42 3.30
N LEU A 190 -26.27 -10.46 4.40
CA LEU A 190 -25.80 -11.71 5.01
C LEU A 190 -26.69 -12.06 6.20
N HIS A 191 -27.48 -13.13 6.07
CA HIS A 191 -28.40 -13.56 7.11
C HIS A 191 -27.66 -13.97 8.40
N LYS A 192 -28.10 -13.47 9.55
CA LYS A 192 -27.50 -13.70 10.89
C LYS A 192 -26.03 -13.28 11.03
N SER A 193 -25.50 -12.47 10.10
CA SER A 193 -24.15 -11.93 10.22
C SER A 193 -24.12 -10.77 11.23
N MET A 194 -22.96 -10.59 11.88
CA MET A 194 -22.67 -9.41 12.69
C MET A 194 -22.42 -8.16 11.82
N ALA A 195 -22.04 -8.33 10.56
CA ALA A 195 -21.82 -7.21 9.67
C ALA A 195 -23.14 -6.60 9.19
N SER A 196 -23.31 -5.31 9.45
CA SER A 196 -24.34 -4.50 8.78
C SER A 196 -24.02 -4.35 7.30
N ASN A 197 -25.02 -3.95 6.50
CA ASN A 197 -24.83 -3.73 5.07
C ASN A 197 -23.82 -2.60 4.78
N GLU A 198 -23.81 -1.58 5.62
CA GLU A 198 -22.87 -0.45 5.56
C GLU A 198 -21.43 -0.89 5.85
N LEU A 199 -21.24 -1.67 6.92
CA LEU A 199 -19.92 -2.19 7.29
C LEU A 199 -19.40 -3.14 6.20
N LEU A 200 -20.27 -4.01 5.69
CA LEU A 200 -19.93 -4.94 4.62
C LEU A 200 -19.51 -4.20 3.35
N SER A 201 -20.28 -3.18 2.94
CA SER A 201 -19.95 -2.32 1.81
C SER A 201 -18.58 -1.65 2.01
N HIS A 202 -18.31 -1.13 3.21
CA HIS A 202 -17.04 -0.50 3.52
C HIS A 202 -15.85 -1.47 3.39
N VAL A 203 -15.96 -2.69 3.95
CA VAL A 203 -14.93 -3.74 3.85
C VAL A 203 -14.64 -4.12 2.39
N ILE A 204 -15.69 -4.29 1.58
CA ILE A 204 -15.58 -4.62 0.16
C ILE A 204 -14.91 -3.48 -0.61
N CYS A 205 -15.33 -2.22 -0.37
CA CYS A 205 -14.70 -1.05 -0.98
C CYS A 205 -13.23 -0.94 -0.60
N LEU A 206 -12.88 -1.09 0.68
CA LEU A 206 -11.48 -1.10 1.12
C LEU A 206 -10.67 -2.17 0.40
N LYS A 207 -11.22 -3.38 0.25
CA LYS A 207 -10.51 -4.50 -0.37
C LYS A 207 -10.29 -4.32 -1.87
N TYR A 208 -11.34 -3.96 -2.62
CA TYR A 208 -11.31 -3.97 -4.08
C TYR A 208 -11.09 -2.60 -4.71
N GLN A 209 -11.71 -1.54 -4.17
CA GLN A 209 -11.53 -0.18 -4.69
C GLN A 209 -10.21 0.43 -4.24
N TYR A 210 -9.84 0.22 -2.97
CA TYR A 210 -8.64 0.82 -2.37
C TYR A 210 -7.48 -0.17 -2.20
N ALA A 211 -7.63 -1.40 -2.69
CA ALA A 211 -6.60 -2.46 -2.65
C ALA A 211 -6.04 -2.75 -1.23
N LEU A 212 -6.83 -2.49 -0.18
CA LEU A 212 -6.42 -2.70 1.21
C LEU A 212 -6.67 -4.16 1.61
N GLN A 213 -5.58 -4.90 1.80
CA GLN A 213 -5.62 -6.31 2.21
C GLN A 213 -6.32 -6.49 3.57
N LEU A 214 -7.02 -7.61 3.75
CA LEU A 214 -7.86 -7.84 4.93
C LEU A 214 -7.09 -7.80 6.27
N TYR A 215 -5.83 -8.24 6.33
CA TYR A 215 -5.04 -8.12 7.57
C TYR A 215 -4.71 -6.67 7.93
N ARG A 216 -4.66 -5.76 6.95
CA ARG A 216 -4.52 -4.31 7.20
C ARG A 216 -5.83 -3.68 7.61
N GLN A 217 -6.94 -4.24 7.14
CA GLN A 217 -8.26 -3.83 7.62
C GLN A 217 -8.48 -4.25 9.06
N GLU A 218 -7.98 -5.42 9.46
CA GLU A 218 -8.02 -5.91 10.84
C GLU A 218 -7.34 -4.90 11.78
N THR A 219 -6.11 -4.48 11.49
CA THR A 219 -5.43 -3.46 12.29
C THR A 219 -6.14 -2.10 12.25
N TYR A 220 -6.75 -1.74 11.12
CA TYR A 220 -7.55 -0.52 11.00
C TYR A 220 -8.80 -0.56 11.91
N PHE A 221 -9.51 -1.68 11.97
CA PHE A 221 -10.67 -1.83 12.84
C PHE A 221 -10.27 -1.94 14.31
N ASP A 222 -9.13 -2.56 14.62
CA ASP A 222 -8.57 -2.57 15.97
C ASP A 222 -8.30 -1.14 16.48
N MET A 223 -7.81 -0.24 15.62
CA MET A 223 -7.63 1.19 15.98
C MET A 223 -8.95 1.90 16.28
N LEU A 224 -10.06 1.44 15.69
CA LEU A 224 -11.41 1.92 15.97
C LEU A 224 -12.05 1.24 17.19
N GLY A 225 -11.32 0.35 17.88
CA GLY A 225 -11.80 -0.38 19.04
C GLY A 225 -12.61 -1.63 18.73
N ALA A 226 -12.64 -2.08 17.48
CA ALA A 226 -13.38 -3.27 17.04
C ALA A 226 -12.42 -4.39 16.60
N ASN A 227 -12.33 -5.46 17.40
CA ASN A 227 -11.51 -6.60 17.05
C ASN A 227 -12.24 -7.52 16.05
N ILE A 228 -11.98 -7.32 14.76
CA ILE A 228 -12.59 -8.10 13.67
C ILE A 228 -11.50 -8.89 12.97
N SER A 229 -11.53 -10.22 13.14
CA SER A 229 -10.50 -11.07 12.54
C SER A 229 -10.50 -11.04 11.01
N ARG A 230 -9.32 -11.26 10.41
CA ARG A 230 -9.19 -11.47 8.96
C ARG A 230 -10.15 -12.54 8.43
N GLN A 231 -10.31 -13.63 9.18
CA GLN A 231 -11.16 -14.75 8.78
C GLN A 231 -12.64 -14.33 8.74
N THR A 232 -13.09 -13.59 9.74
CA THR A 232 -14.45 -13.04 9.79
C THR A 232 -14.74 -12.17 8.57
N MET A 233 -13.86 -11.22 8.26
CA MET A 233 -14.00 -10.37 7.06
C MET A 233 -13.92 -11.17 5.76
N SER A 234 -13.08 -12.21 5.71
CA SER A 234 -12.99 -13.06 4.52
C SER A 234 -14.31 -13.80 4.26
N ASN A 235 -14.92 -14.36 5.31
CA ASN A 235 -16.20 -15.04 5.21
C ASN A 235 -17.31 -14.08 4.77
N TRP A 236 -17.30 -12.84 5.27
CA TRP A 236 -18.24 -11.81 4.82
C TRP A 236 -18.09 -11.50 3.33
N VAL A 237 -16.85 -11.34 2.85
CA VAL A 237 -16.61 -11.06 1.43
C VAL A 237 -17.02 -12.24 0.54
N ILE A 238 -16.79 -13.48 0.99
CA ILE A 238 -17.21 -14.68 0.26
C ILE A 238 -18.74 -14.76 0.21
N GLY A 239 -19.43 -14.62 1.34
CA GLY A 239 -20.90 -14.63 1.36
C GLY A 239 -21.49 -13.51 0.50
N ALA A 240 -20.88 -12.32 0.50
CA ALA A 240 -21.34 -11.24 -0.37
C ALA A 240 -21.16 -11.57 -1.85
N ALA A 241 -20.08 -12.27 -2.22
CA ALA A 241 -19.87 -12.71 -3.59
C ALA A 241 -20.91 -13.74 -4.04
N GLU A 242 -21.32 -14.66 -3.15
CA GLU A 242 -22.39 -15.63 -3.40
C GLU A 242 -23.73 -14.92 -3.65
N GLU A 243 -24.08 -13.93 -2.83
CA GLU A 243 -25.31 -13.13 -3.02
C GLU A 243 -25.27 -12.30 -4.32
N PHE A 244 -24.09 -11.81 -4.71
CA PHE A 244 -23.91 -11.08 -5.97
C PHE A 244 -23.81 -11.96 -7.22
N GLN A 245 -23.85 -13.29 -7.07
CA GLN A 245 -23.79 -14.20 -8.21
C GLN A 245 -24.89 -13.93 -9.23
N ILE A 246 -26.10 -13.61 -8.78
CA ILE A 246 -27.24 -13.30 -9.66
C ILE A 246 -26.94 -12.07 -10.53
N ILE A 247 -26.32 -11.04 -9.96
CA ILE A 247 -25.96 -9.82 -10.69
C ILE A 247 -24.87 -10.14 -11.71
N TYR A 248 -23.87 -10.93 -11.31
CA TYR A 248 -22.80 -11.38 -12.19
C TYR A 248 -23.36 -12.18 -13.38
N ASP A 249 -24.32 -13.08 -13.14
CA ASP A 249 -24.95 -13.89 -14.19
C ASP A 249 -25.69 -13.00 -15.19
N ILE A 250 -26.45 -12.01 -14.73
CA ILE A 250 -27.12 -11.03 -15.62
C ILE A 250 -26.10 -10.20 -16.40
N MET A 251 -25.02 -9.76 -15.76
CA MET A 251 -23.95 -9.01 -16.45
C MET A 251 -23.27 -9.87 -17.52
N LYS A 252 -23.07 -11.14 -17.23
CA LYS A 252 -22.50 -12.12 -18.16
C LYS A 252 -23.43 -12.37 -19.34
N GLU A 253 -24.73 -12.57 -19.11
CA GLU A 253 -25.74 -12.71 -20.17
C GLU A 253 -25.70 -11.51 -21.11
N LYS A 254 -25.76 -10.29 -20.57
CA LYS A 254 -25.68 -9.05 -21.36
C LYS A 254 -24.36 -8.89 -22.11
N LEU A 255 -23.25 -9.35 -21.54
CA LEU A 255 -21.96 -9.32 -22.22
C LEU A 255 -21.96 -10.25 -23.44
N LEU A 256 -22.56 -11.44 -23.31
CA LEU A 256 -22.65 -12.46 -24.37
C LEU A 256 -23.64 -12.10 -25.50
N GLU A 257 -24.61 -11.22 -25.24
CA GLU A 257 -25.50 -10.68 -26.27
C GLU A 257 -24.77 -9.77 -27.28
N ASN A 258 -23.62 -9.21 -26.92
CA ASN A 258 -22.89 -8.31 -27.80
C ASN A 258 -22.04 -9.08 -28.84
N ASN A 259 -22.07 -8.61 -30.08
CA ASN A 259 -21.26 -9.19 -31.17
C ASN A 259 -19.74 -9.00 -31.00
N TYR A 260 -19.33 -8.11 -30.11
CA TYR A 260 -17.92 -7.79 -29.86
C TYR A 260 -17.69 -7.68 -28.35
N ALA A 261 -16.68 -8.38 -27.85
CA ALA A 261 -16.24 -8.34 -26.46
C ALA A 261 -14.76 -7.95 -26.42
N GLN A 262 -14.45 -6.92 -25.62
CA GLN A 262 -13.07 -6.55 -25.31
C GLN A 262 -12.61 -7.33 -24.09
N ALA A 263 -11.46 -7.98 -24.20
CA ALA A 263 -10.80 -8.66 -23.10
C ALA A 263 -9.43 -8.02 -22.90
N ASP A 264 -9.10 -7.73 -21.65
CA ASP A 264 -7.77 -7.30 -21.24
C ASP A 264 -7.21 -8.34 -20.26
N GLU A 265 -5.99 -8.80 -20.53
CA GLU A 265 -5.36 -9.87 -19.74
C GLU A 265 -4.56 -9.25 -18.59
N LEU A 266 -4.92 -9.62 -17.35
CA LEU A 266 -4.14 -9.26 -16.19
C LEU A 266 -3.43 -10.50 -15.62
N CYS A 267 -2.12 -10.60 -15.86
CA CYS A 267 -1.29 -11.66 -15.26
C CYS A 267 -1.24 -11.50 -13.74
N LYS A 268 -1.96 -12.37 -13.02
CA LYS A 268 -1.84 -12.49 -11.56
C LYS A 268 -1.07 -13.75 -11.21
N ALA A 269 -0.02 -13.60 -10.41
CA ALA A 269 0.65 -14.75 -9.80
C ALA A 269 -0.30 -15.39 -8.78
N LEU A 270 -0.96 -16.47 -9.18
CA LEU A 270 -1.74 -17.31 -8.28
C LEU A 270 -0.82 -18.37 -7.70
N HIS A 271 -0.82 -18.50 -6.38
CA HIS A 271 -0.11 -19.58 -5.71
C HIS A 271 -1.00 -20.84 -5.80
N ASN A 272 -0.91 -21.52 -6.94
CA ASN A 272 -1.57 -22.81 -7.14
C ASN A 272 -0.61 -23.91 -6.69
N SER A 273 -0.89 -24.52 -5.54
CA SER A 273 -0.17 -25.69 -5.01
C SER A 273 -0.33 -26.97 -5.86
N SER A 274 -0.97 -26.88 -7.03
CA SER A 274 -1.18 -27.99 -7.98
C SER A 274 -0.14 -28.06 -9.11
N TYR A 275 0.79 -27.10 -9.21
CA TYR A 275 1.80 -27.06 -10.29
C TYR A 275 3.24 -27.33 -9.83
N GLU A 276 3.47 -27.63 -8.55
CA GLU A 276 4.82 -27.93 -8.04
C GLU A 276 5.36 -29.31 -8.47
N GLU A 277 4.53 -30.21 -9.01
CA GLU A 277 4.98 -31.52 -9.50
C GLU A 277 5.50 -31.51 -10.94
N GLN A 278 5.34 -30.41 -11.70
CA GLN A 278 5.76 -30.36 -13.11
C GLN A 278 7.15 -29.76 -13.37
N TYR A 279 7.85 -29.27 -12.34
CA TYR A 279 9.19 -28.67 -12.47
C TYR A 279 10.28 -29.39 -11.67
N ILE A 280 10.09 -30.68 -11.41
CA ILE A 280 11.17 -31.59 -11.00
C ILE A 280 11.33 -32.68 -12.07
N MET A 281 11.96 -32.31 -13.19
CA MET A 281 12.80 -33.19 -14.02
C MET A 281 13.87 -32.34 -14.71
#